data_AF-A0A9X9F630-F1
#
_entry.id   AF-A0A9X9F630-F1
#
_cell.length_a   1.000
_cell.length_b   1.000
_cell.length_c   1.000
_cell.angle_alpha   90.00
_cell.angle_beta   90.00
_cell.angle_gamma   90.00
#
_symmetry.space_group_name_H-M   'P 1'
#
loop_
_entity.id
_entity.type
_entity.pdbx_description
1 polymer ?
#
loop_
_entity_poly.entity_id
_entity_poly.type
_entity_poly.pdbx_seq_one_letter_code
_entity_poly.pdbx_strand_id
1 'polypeptide(L)' 'TLLDAIEFLGKEPLVQGMDIVEIDPTLDFRDMTSRVAAQVIMSFLLARETVSKQVSI' A
#
# COMPACT_ATOMS: atom_id res chain seq x y z
N THR A 1 1.29 -2.03 -12.69
CA THR A 1 2.58 -2.01 -11.97
C THR A 1 2.35 -2.39 -10.52
N LEU A 2 3.39 -2.40 -9.66
CA LEU A 2 3.23 -2.68 -8.23
C LEU A 2 2.21 -1.73 -7.58
N LEU A 3 2.38 -0.42 -7.77
CA LEU A 3 1.52 0.59 -7.14
C LEU A 3 0.07 0.52 -7.65
N ASP A 4 -0.13 0.27 -8.95
CA ASP A 4 -1.49 0.10 -9.51
C ASP A 4 -2.20 -1.11 -8.90
N ALA A 5 -1.47 -2.21 -8.67
CA ALA A 5 -2.03 -3.41 -8.05
C ALA A 5 -2.39 -3.17 -6.58
N ILE A 6 -1.55 -2.44 -5.85
CA ILE A 6 -1.82 -2.07 -4.45
C ILE A 6 -3.00 -1.11 -4.34
N GLU A 7 -3.12 -0.14 -5.25
CA GLU A 7 -4.27 0.76 -5.30
C GLU A 7 -5.56 -0.01 -5.60
N PHE A 8 -5.52 -0.96 -6.55
CA PHE A 8 -6.63 -1.84 -6.85
C PHE A 8 -7.04 -2.66 -5.61
N LEU A 9 -6.08 -3.34 -4.97
CA LEU A 9 -6.34 -4.15 -3.77
C LEU A 9 -6.86 -3.31 -2.59
N GLY A 10 -6.43 -2.06 -2.46
CA GLY A 10 -6.95 -1.15 -1.42
C GLY A 10 -8.43 -0.81 -1.59
N LYS A 11 -8.99 -0.99 -2.79
CA LYS A 11 -10.43 -0.78 -3.07
C LYS A 11 -11.27 -2.05 -2.89
N GLU A 12 -10.64 -3.21 -2.83
CA GLU A 12 -11.33 -4.50 -2.80
C GLU A 12 -11.86 -4.83 -1.39
N PRO A 13 -13.19 -4.95 -1.19
CA PRO A 13 -13.78 -5.16 0.15
C PRO A 13 -13.34 -6.46 0.84
N LEU A 14 -12.92 -7.46 0.06
CA LEU A 14 -12.43 -8.74 0.60
C LEU A 14 -11.02 -8.63 1.20
N VAL A 15 -10.24 -7.60 0.82
CA VAL A 15 -8.89 -7.40 1.32
C VAL A 15 -8.95 -6.66 2.65
N GLN A 16 -8.69 -7.38 3.74
CA GLN A 16 -8.77 -6.83 5.10
C GLN A 16 -7.45 -6.23 5.60
N GLY A 17 -6.34 -6.51 4.91
CA GLY A 17 -5.03 -6.04 5.30
C GLY A 17 -3.97 -6.43 4.27
N MET A 18 -2.78 -5.87 4.45
CA MET A 18 -1.60 -6.10 3.63
C MET A 18 -0.39 -6.18 4.55
N ASP A 19 0.49 -7.13 4.29
CA ASP A 19 1.77 -7.28 4.99
C ASP A 19 2.93 -7.08 3.99
N ILE A 20 4.00 -6.44 4.44
CA ILE A 20 5.20 -6.20 3.63
C ILE A 20 6.37 -6.92 4.30
N VAL A 21 6.90 -7.92 3.61
CA VAL A 21 8.00 -8.76 4.08
C VAL A 21 9.31 -8.44 3.35
N GLU A 22 10.42 -8.93 3.88
CA GLU A 22 11.76 -8.90 3.25
C GLU A 22 12.35 -7.48 3.01
N ILE A 23 11.87 -6.46 3.74
CA ILE A 23 12.61 -5.19 3.81
C ILE A 23 13.79 -5.39 4.75
N ASP A 24 15.00 -5.28 4.21
CA ASP A 24 16.24 -5.32 4.99
C ASP A 24 16.91 -3.93 4.96
N PRO A 25 16.77 -3.13 6.04
CA PRO A 25 17.41 -1.81 6.13
C PRO A 25 18.94 -1.85 6.05
N THR A 26 19.57 -3.00 6.32
CA THR A 26 21.03 -3.14 6.27
C THR A 26 21.55 -3.24 4.84
N LEU A 27 20.70 -3.68 3.90
CA LEU A 27 20.99 -3.80 2.48
C LEU A 27 20.31 -2.70 1.64
N ASP A 28 19.50 -1.84 2.27
CA ASP A 28 18.72 -0.82 1.59
C ASP A 28 19.58 0.39 1.19
N PHE A 29 20.28 0.25 0.08
CA PHE A 29 21.09 1.33 -0.47
C PHE A 29 20.23 2.55 -0.80
N ARG A 30 20.52 3.68 -0.14
CA ARG A 30 19.80 4.95 -0.28
C ARG A 30 18.32 4.88 0.11
N ASP A 31 17.92 3.99 1.00
CA ASP A 31 16.54 3.85 1.49
C ASP A 31 15.51 3.63 0.37
N MET A 32 15.93 3.05 -0.76
CA MET A 32 15.06 2.91 -1.93
C MET A 32 13.90 1.94 -1.66
N THR A 33 14.19 0.79 -1.06
CA THR A 33 13.18 -0.24 -0.77
C THR A 33 12.26 0.20 0.36
N SER A 34 12.81 0.86 1.40
CA SER A 34 12.02 1.45 2.49
C SER A 34 11.09 2.56 2.00
N ARG A 35 11.54 3.42 1.08
CA ARG A 35 10.66 4.44 0.47
C ARG A 35 9.56 3.83 -0.39
N VAL A 36 9.86 2.79 -1.15
CA VAL A 36 8.85 2.06 -1.94
C VAL A 36 7.83 1.40 -1.01
N ALA A 37 8.26 0.80 0.10
CA ALA A 37 7.36 0.23 1.09
C ALA A 37 6.42 1.28 1.70
N ALA A 38 6.95 2.45 2.07
CA ALA A 38 6.13 3.56 2.56
C ALA A 38 5.12 4.02 1.49
N GLN A 39 5.52 4.08 0.23
CA GLN A 39 4.63 4.44 -0.88
C GLN A 39 3.53 3.39 -1.08
N VAL A 40 3.85 2.09 -0.98
CA VAL A 40 2.90 0.98 -1.01
C VAL A 40 1.86 1.10 0.11
N ILE A 41 2.30 1.34 1.35
CA ILE A 41 1.40 1.54 2.50
C ILE A 41 0.46 2.72 2.25
N MET A 42 0.99 3.86 1.82
CA MET A 42 0.19 5.06 1.58
C MET A 42 -0.82 4.86 0.44
N SER A 43 -0.40 4.24 -0.67
CA SER A 43 -1.29 3.92 -1.79
C SER A 43 -2.45 3.02 -1.37
N PHE A 44 -2.19 1.98 -0.58
CA PHE A 44 -3.23 1.10 -0.06
C PHE A 44 -4.22 1.85 0.85
N LEU A 45 -3.71 2.62 1.81
CA LEU A 45 -4.55 3.35 2.77
C LEU A 45 -5.40 4.43 2.09
N LEU A 46 -4.84 5.18 1.15
CA LEU A 46 -5.57 6.21 0.41
C LEU A 46 -6.69 5.60 -0.45
N ALA A 47 -6.41 4.49 -1.13
CA ALA A 47 -7.41 3.77 -1.91
C ALA A 47 -8.57 3.29 -1.02
N ARG A 48 -8.25 2.72 0.15
CA ARG A 48 -9.24 2.22 1.12
C ARG A 48 -10.08 3.34 1.74
N GLU A 49 -9.47 4.47 2.07
CA GLU A 49 -10.17 5.65 2.58
C GLU A 49 -11.12 6.23 1.53
N THR A 50 -10.70 6.23 0.26
CA THR A 50 -11.53 6.72 -0.85
C THR A 50 -12.81 5.90 -1.01
N VAL A 51 -12.72 4.57 -0.91
CA VAL A 51 -13.90 3.68 -0.93
C VAL A 51 -14.77 3.89 0.32
N SER A 52 -14.16 4.01 1.49
CA SER A 52 -14.90 4.24 2.75
C SER A 52 -15.73 5.52 2.69
N LYS A 53 -15.20 6.59 2.09
CA LYS A 53 -15.94 7.85 1.86
C LYS A 53 -17.07 7.71 0.85
N GLN A 54 -16.90 6.92 -0.21
CA GLN A 54 -17.97 6.71 -1.21
C GLN A 54 -19.17 5.92 -0.64
N VAL A 55 -18.94 5.03 0.33
CA VAL A 55 -20.01 4.25 0.98
C VAL A 55 -20.79 5.10 2.02
N SER A 56 -20.21 6.20 2.49
CA SER A 56 -20.76 7.03 3.56
C SER A 56 -21.61 8.22 3.07
N ILE A 57 -21.82 8.34 1.76
CA ILE A 57 -22.63 9.38 1.08
C ILE A 57 -23.85 8.70 0.48
#